data_AF-A0A7H0LKP7-F1
#
_entry.id   AF-A0A7H0LKP7-F1
#
_cell.length_a   1.000
_cell.length_b   1.000
_cell.length_c   1.000
_cell.angle_alpha   90.00
_cell.angle_beta   90.00
_cell.angle_gamma   90.00
#
_symmetry.space_group_name_H-M   'P 1'
#
loop_
_entity.id
_entity.type
_entity.pdbx_description
1 polymer ?
#
loop_
_entity_poly.entity_id
_entity_poly.type
_entity_poly.pdbx_seq_one_letter_code
_entity_poly.pdbx_strand_id
1 'polypeptide(L)'
;MQSITGTVGTGGANGTSDVALVQAILVKIQRAAATGRAAAPYLPSYDGSAGPATLAAILAFQTDHALVAATGIAANPRVTSGLVAAGDATWAKLLEQVPAEFSDMRVLAGGKTVYVAATAAQLQAKLTAAGALTFTSAFLLRVNATINRMHSEHGIAIGVCPQGDRRTFQAQYDLFTSGRNVTNAGPGESNHNFGMAVDLGFQGLRWLRSNGAVVTNETYWLHQLDGVSAAESQRFWDALRTAGIDIGAFRGPATDRPHLQNWNDAGVSMAVRLGDLLTRSGTMRWEGRGRQPYRSDLGLGGEMIAVGTAAQIWNRQATVSLPDLQRLRTAAAARRPAVPSARNAPPARPGAAAAPAAPPVTQDDIVAMRQALRHQFELADANWRNWTPR
;
A
#
# COMPACT_ATOMS: atom_id res chain seq x y z
N MET A 1 3.83 25.43 -10.90
CA MET A 1 4.07 25.89 -9.52
C MET A 1 2.75 25.96 -8.77
N GLN A 2 2.71 25.48 -7.53
CA GLN A 2 1.61 25.79 -6.60
C GLN A 2 1.59 27.29 -6.27
N SER A 3 0.43 27.93 -6.25
CA SER A 3 0.30 29.29 -5.72
C SER A 3 0.36 29.27 -4.19
N ILE A 4 0.99 30.28 -3.58
CA ILE A 4 0.80 30.54 -2.15
C ILE A 4 -0.67 30.90 -1.86
N THR A 5 -1.14 30.57 -0.66
CA THR A 5 -2.54 30.78 -0.25
C THR A 5 -2.79 32.10 0.44
N GLY A 6 -1.76 32.67 1.09
CA GLY A 6 -1.80 33.96 1.76
C GLY A 6 -0.66 34.87 1.34
N THR A 7 -0.06 35.54 2.33
CA THR A 7 1.07 36.46 2.14
C THR A 7 2.27 36.03 2.95
N VAL A 8 3.46 36.20 2.39
CA VAL A 8 4.75 35.84 3.01
C VAL A 8 5.64 37.07 3.08
N GLY A 9 6.19 37.36 4.26
CA GLY A 9 7.08 38.49 4.48
C GLY A 9 6.59 39.43 5.58
N THR A 10 7.04 40.69 5.51
CA THR A 10 6.81 41.71 6.54
C THR A 10 5.32 42.00 6.69
N GLY A 11 4.77 41.77 7.89
CA GLY A 11 3.33 41.94 8.16
C GLY A 11 2.42 40.92 7.46
N GLY A 12 2.99 39.89 6.83
CA GLY A 12 2.23 38.84 6.15
C GLY A 12 1.64 37.79 7.11
N ALA A 13 0.72 36.98 6.59
CA ALA A 13 0.13 35.86 7.32
C ALA A 13 1.16 34.77 7.67
N ASN A 14 2.18 34.60 6.83
CA ASN A 14 3.34 33.74 7.06
C ASN A 14 2.98 32.28 7.40
N GLY A 15 1.99 31.71 6.70
CA GLY A 15 1.64 30.31 6.84
C GLY A 15 2.81 29.40 6.45
N THR A 16 3.09 28.36 7.25
CA THR A 16 4.28 27.50 7.14
C THR A 16 4.56 27.01 5.73
N SER A 17 3.53 26.53 5.03
CA SER A 17 3.68 25.98 3.66
C SER A 17 4.00 27.06 2.62
N ASP A 18 3.38 28.23 2.74
CA ASP A 18 3.64 29.36 1.85
C ASP A 18 5.05 29.90 2.07
N VAL A 19 5.46 30.04 3.33
CA VAL A 19 6.82 30.46 3.70
C VAL A 19 7.86 29.47 3.17
N ALA A 20 7.64 28.17 3.37
CA ALA A 20 8.55 27.13 2.87
C ALA A 20 8.69 27.19 1.34
N LEU A 21 7.59 27.40 0.61
CA LEU A 21 7.61 27.49 -0.84
C LEU A 21 8.38 28.74 -1.32
N VAL A 22 8.13 29.92 -0.74
CA VAL A 22 8.85 31.15 -1.08
C VAL A 22 10.34 31.04 -0.74
N GLN A 23 10.68 30.52 0.45
CA GLN A 23 12.07 30.31 0.83
C GLN A 23 12.77 29.32 -0.11
N ALA A 24 12.13 28.20 -0.47
CA ALA A 24 12.71 27.23 -1.39
C ALA A 24 12.97 27.84 -2.77
N ILE A 25 12.06 28.68 -3.28
CA ILE A 25 12.30 29.46 -4.50
C ILE A 25 13.54 30.34 -4.35
N LEU A 26 13.67 31.08 -3.25
CA LEU A 26 14.83 31.95 -2.97
C LEU A 26 16.15 31.17 -2.75
N VAL A 27 16.08 29.91 -2.31
CA VAL A 27 17.22 28.98 -2.26
C VAL A 27 17.62 28.48 -3.66
N LYS A 28 16.66 28.40 -4.60
CA LYS A 28 16.89 27.89 -5.96
C LYS A 28 17.22 28.95 -7.00
N ILE A 29 16.85 30.20 -6.77
CA ILE A 29 17.21 31.33 -7.65
C ILE A 29 18.63 31.79 -7.34
N GLN A 30 19.44 31.94 -8.38
CA GLN A 30 20.78 32.52 -8.26
C GLN A 30 20.71 34.05 -8.28
N ARG A 31 21.13 34.69 -7.18
CA ARG A 31 21.35 36.13 -7.13
C ARG A 31 22.64 36.47 -7.87
N ALA A 32 22.57 37.40 -8.81
CA ALA A 32 23.74 37.87 -9.56
C ALA A 32 24.82 38.44 -8.62
N ALA A 33 26.09 38.36 -9.03
CA ALA A 33 27.19 39.00 -8.30
C ALA A 33 27.03 40.52 -8.32
N ALA A 34 27.49 41.18 -7.27
CA ALA A 34 27.54 42.64 -7.15
C ALA A 34 28.85 43.06 -6.47
N THR A 35 29.15 44.36 -6.45
CA THR A 35 30.34 44.88 -5.77
C THR A 35 30.37 44.41 -4.32
N GLY A 36 31.42 43.66 -3.96
CA GLY A 36 31.58 43.10 -2.60
C GLY A 36 30.74 41.85 -2.29
N ARG A 37 30.02 41.27 -3.27
CA ARG A 37 29.17 40.08 -3.08
C ARG A 37 29.25 39.14 -4.28
N ALA A 38 29.71 37.91 -4.06
CA ALA A 38 29.69 36.86 -5.08
C ALA A 38 28.25 36.45 -5.46
N ALA A 39 28.09 35.82 -6.62
CA ALA A 39 26.83 35.22 -7.01
C ALA A 39 26.51 34.04 -6.06
N ALA A 40 25.32 34.02 -5.48
CA ALA A 40 24.85 32.97 -4.57
C ALA A 40 23.32 32.95 -4.54
N PRO A 41 22.66 31.94 -3.97
CA PRO A 41 21.24 32.00 -3.67
C PRO A 41 20.86 33.20 -2.78
N TYR A 42 19.60 33.62 -2.82
CA TYR A 42 19.08 34.64 -1.89
C TYR A 42 19.01 34.13 -0.45
N LEU A 43 18.81 32.82 -0.28
CA LEU A 43 18.83 32.13 1.02
C LEU A 43 19.74 30.88 0.95
N PRO A 44 20.53 30.60 2.00
CA PRO A 44 21.33 29.37 2.07
C PRO A 44 20.49 28.13 2.44
N SER A 45 19.32 28.33 3.04
CA SER A 45 18.42 27.27 3.47
C SER A 45 16.99 27.77 3.67
N TYR A 46 16.05 26.84 3.82
CA TYR A 46 14.66 27.10 4.19
C TYR A 46 14.22 26.20 5.35
N ASP A 47 13.21 26.66 6.10
CA ASP A 47 12.70 25.99 7.29
C ASP A 47 11.17 26.13 7.50
N GLY A 48 10.49 26.93 6.66
CA GLY A 48 9.08 27.24 6.79
C GLY A 48 8.76 28.37 7.77
N SER A 49 9.76 29.12 8.24
CA SER A 49 9.58 30.25 9.19
C SER A 49 10.02 31.59 8.59
N ALA A 50 9.18 32.62 8.74
CA ALA A 50 9.42 33.95 8.20
C ALA A 50 10.32 34.80 9.13
N GLY A 51 11.54 34.30 9.40
CA GLY A 51 12.53 35.00 10.21
C GLY A 51 13.23 36.16 9.49
N PRO A 52 14.11 36.91 10.19
CA PRO A 52 14.78 38.10 9.64
C PRO A 52 15.51 37.84 8.31
N ALA A 53 16.14 36.67 8.15
CA ALA A 53 16.81 36.29 6.90
C ALA A 53 15.81 36.16 5.73
N THR A 54 14.65 35.55 5.96
CA THR A 54 13.58 35.43 4.96
C THR A 54 13.07 36.82 4.55
N LEU A 55 12.81 37.70 5.52
CA LEU A 55 12.34 39.07 5.27
C LEU A 55 13.36 39.87 4.44
N ALA A 56 14.64 39.81 4.83
CA ALA A 56 15.72 40.47 4.12
C ALA A 56 15.90 39.93 2.70
N ALA A 57 15.77 38.61 2.50
CA ALA A 57 15.89 37.97 1.19
C ALA A 57 14.78 38.39 0.23
N ILE A 58 13.53 38.50 0.71
CA ILE A 58 12.40 38.99 -0.09
C ILE A 58 12.64 40.43 -0.53
N LEU A 59 13.03 41.32 0.39
CA LEU A 59 13.31 42.72 0.07
C LEU A 59 14.49 42.86 -0.90
N ALA A 60 15.56 42.06 -0.69
CA ALA A 60 16.71 42.03 -1.59
C ALA A 60 16.31 41.59 -3.01
N PHE A 61 15.49 40.55 -3.13
CA PHE A 61 14.94 40.10 -4.42
C PHE A 61 14.14 41.21 -5.10
N GLN A 62 13.22 41.84 -4.38
CA GLN A 62 12.42 42.95 -4.91
C GLN A 62 13.28 44.13 -5.39
N THR A 63 14.32 44.48 -4.63
CA THR A 63 15.23 45.58 -4.96
C THR A 63 16.08 45.24 -6.19
N ASP A 64 16.69 44.05 -6.22
CA ASP A 64 17.55 43.63 -7.34
C ASP A 64 16.79 43.55 -8.67
N HIS A 65 15.48 43.26 -8.61
CA HIS A 65 14.60 43.21 -9.77
C HIS A 65 13.79 44.50 -10.00
N ALA A 66 14.16 45.60 -9.34
CA ALA A 66 13.54 46.92 -9.48
C ALA A 66 12.01 46.95 -9.26
N LEU A 67 11.48 46.02 -8.45
CA LEU A 67 10.08 45.98 -8.06
C LEU A 67 9.77 47.01 -6.95
N VAL A 68 10.77 47.26 -6.11
CA VAL A 68 10.77 48.23 -5.02
C VAL A 68 12.05 49.06 -5.15
N ALA A 69 11.97 50.36 -4.87
CA ALA A 69 13.15 51.21 -4.83
C ALA A 69 14.08 50.78 -3.69
N ALA A 70 15.38 51.12 -3.77
CA ALA A 70 16.34 50.82 -2.70
C ALA A 70 15.96 51.44 -1.33
N THR A 71 15.13 52.48 -1.33
CA THR A 71 14.54 53.10 -0.13
C THR A 71 13.40 52.30 0.49
N GLY A 72 12.99 51.19 -0.14
CA GLY A 72 11.85 50.37 0.29
C GLY A 72 10.49 50.89 -0.18
N ILE A 73 10.43 51.94 -0.99
CA ILE A 73 9.19 52.48 -1.56
C ILE A 73 8.82 51.66 -2.81
N ALA A 74 7.59 51.15 -2.87
CA ALA A 74 7.12 50.38 -4.02
C ALA A 74 7.16 51.25 -5.30
N ALA A 75 7.97 50.85 -6.28
CA ALA A 75 8.01 51.49 -7.59
C ALA A 75 6.84 51.00 -8.48
N ASN A 76 6.27 49.86 -8.14
CA ASN A 76 5.13 49.24 -8.80
C ASN A 76 3.93 49.18 -7.83
N PRO A 77 2.74 49.71 -8.18
CA PRO A 77 1.56 49.69 -7.30
C PRO A 77 1.01 48.27 -7.03
N ARG A 78 1.51 47.24 -7.74
CA ARG A 78 1.17 45.82 -7.52
C ARG A 78 2.18 45.09 -6.64
N VAL A 79 2.99 45.82 -5.86
CA VAL A 79 4.01 45.25 -4.96
C VAL A 79 3.92 45.94 -3.61
N THR A 80 3.98 45.15 -2.54
CA THR A 80 4.20 45.65 -1.18
C THR A 80 5.63 45.31 -0.76
N SER A 81 6.36 46.32 -0.27
CA SER A 81 7.76 46.18 0.14
C SER A 81 7.95 45.12 1.22
N GLY A 82 8.86 44.18 0.99
CA GLY A 82 9.15 43.07 1.90
C GLY A 82 8.05 42.01 1.99
N LEU A 83 7.05 42.04 1.10
CA LEU A 83 5.92 41.11 1.09
C LEU A 83 5.75 40.46 -0.28
N VAL A 84 5.45 39.16 -0.27
CA VAL A 84 5.03 38.37 -1.43
C VAL A 84 3.58 37.97 -1.23
N ALA A 85 2.72 38.35 -2.18
CA ALA A 85 1.32 37.94 -2.22
C ALA A 85 1.02 37.08 -3.46
N ALA A 86 0.03 36.20 -3.35
CA ALA A 86 -0.40 35.38 -4.47
C ALA A 86 -0.78 36.24 -5.68
N GLY A 87 -0.16 35.97 -6.83
CA GLY A 87 -0.45 36.67 -8.09
C GLY A 87 0.07 38.11 -8.18
N ASP A 88 0.82 38.61 -7.19
CA ASP A 88 1.45 39.92 -7.26
C ASP A 88 2.68 39.92 -8.20
N ALA A 89 3.25 41.10 -8.44
CA ALA A 89 4.40 41.20 -9.34
C ALA A 89 5.69 40.58 -8.76
N THR A 90 5.82 40.49 -7.42
CA THR A 90 6.94 39.80 -6.78
C THR A 90 6.84 38.29 -7.03
N TRP A 91 5.66 37.71 -6.83
CA TRP A 91 5.38 36.31 -7.10
C TRP A 91 5.60 35.97 -8.57
N ALA A 92 5.05 36.77 -9.49
CA ALA A 92 5.26 36.56 -10.92
C ALA A 92 6.76 36.58 -11.28
N LYS A 93 7.53 37.52 -10.72
CA LYS A 93 8.97 37.60 -10.97
C LYS A 93 9.74 36.44 -10.34
N LEU A 94 9.37 36.00 -9.13
CA LEU A 94 9.94 34.81 -8.51
C LEU A 94 9.79 33.61 -9.44
N LEU A 95 8.60 33.38 -10.00
CA LEU A 95 8.35 32.25 -10.91
C LEU A 95 9.16 32.33 -12.21
N GLU A 96 9.38 33.53 -12.76
CA GLU A 96 10.21 33.74 -13.95
C GLU A 96 11.68 33.32 -13.73
N GLN A 97 12.19 33.50 -12.51
CA GLN A 97 13.59 33.26 -12.18
C GLN A 97 13.89 31.82 -11.72
N VAL A 98 12.86 31.02 -11.42
CA VAL A 98 13.04 29.63 -10.97
C VAL A 98 13.58 28.78 -12.12
N PRO A 99 14.64 27.97 -11.91
CA PRO A 99 15.13 27.06 -12.94
C PRO A 99 14.05 26.06 -13.39
N ALA A 100 14.01 25.75 -14.68
CA ALA A 100 12.92 24.99 -15.30
C ALA A 100 12.62 23.64 -14.61
N GLU A 101 13.64 22.95 -14.11
CA GLU A 101 13.52 21.67 -13.40
C GLU A 101 12.82 21.74 -12.02
N PHE A 102 12.55 22.96 -11.53
CA PHE A 102 11.83 23.28 -10.28
C PHE A 102 10.57 24.13 -10.53
N SER A 103 10.14 24.29 -11.79
CA SER A 103 9.01 25.14 -12.18
C SER A 103 7.65 24.69 -11.62
N ASP A 104 7.54 23.45 -11.13
CA ASP A 104 6.37 22.95 -10.41
C ASP A 104 6.70 22.44 -9.00
N MET A 105 7.32 23.29 -8.18
CA MET A 105 7.43 23.03 -6.73
C MET A 105 6.08 23.19 -6.02
N ARG A 106 5.91 22.37 -4.98
CA ARG A 106 4.70 22.25 -4.17
C ARG A 106 5.06 21.92 -2.72
N VAL A 107 4.11 22.14 -1.82
CA VAL A 107 4.18 21.83 -0.38
C VAL A 107 2.82 21.31 0.07
N LEU A 108 2.80 20.20 0.82
CA LEU A 108 1.55 19.72 1.43
C LEU A 108 1.08 20.69 2.51
N ALA A 109 -0.24 20.85 2.64
CA ALA A 109 -0.84 21.79 3.58
C ALA A 109 -0.33 21.60 5.03
N GLY A 110 0.08 22.71 5.65
CA GLY A 110 0.65 22.75 6.99
C GLY A 110 2.06 22.14 7.11
N GLY A 111 2.61 21.57 6.03
CA GLY A 111 3.98 21.06 5.97
C GLY A 111 4.96 22.14 5.53
N LYS A 112 6.24 21.76 5.56
CA LYS A 112 7.37 22.58 5.10
C LYS A 112 8.26 21.87 4.08
N THR A 113 8.10 20.56 3.87
CA THR A 113 8.86 19.85 2.84
C THR A 113 8.40 20.25 1.45
N VAL A 114 9.27 20.96 0.72
CA VAL A 114 9.03 21.34 -0.68
C VAL A 114 9.42 20.19 -1.60
N TYR A 115 8.55 19.84 -2.53
CA TYR A 115 8.77 18.80 -3.52
C TYR A 115 8.46 19.30 -4.92
N VAL A 116 9.02 18.63 -5.93
CA VAL A 116 8.74 18.90 -7.34
C VAL A 116 7.65 17.94 -7.80
N ALA A 117 6.60 18.49 -8.40
CA ALA A 117 5.51 17.71 -8.94
C ALA A 117 6.01 16.73 -10.03
N ALA A 118 5.41 15.55 -10.03
CA ALA A 118 5.60 14.56 -11.07
C ALA A 118 4.97 15.03 -12.39
N THR A 119 5.66 14.74 -13.48
CA THR A 119 5.16 14.97 -14.84
C THR A 119 4.02 14.01 -15.19
N ALA A 120 3.24 14.35 -16.23
CA ALA A 120 2.22 13.45 -16.77
C ALA A 120 2.82 12.11 -17.25
N ALA A 121 4.03 12.12 -17.80
CA ALA A 121 4.73 10.90 -18.20
C ALA A 121 5.07 9.99 -17.00
N GLN A 122 5.48 10.58 -15.87
CA GLN A 122 5.72 9.83 -14.64
C GLN A 122 4.42 9.24 -14.09
N LEU A 123 3.31 9.99 -14.08
CA LEU A 123 1.99 9.46 -13.73
C LEU A 123 1.62 8.27 -14.64
N GLN A 124 1.73 8.45 -15.95
CA GLN A 124 1.36 7.42 -16.92
C GLN A 124 2.18 6.14 -16.72
N ALA A 125 3.48 6.27 -16.42
CA ALA A 125 4.33 5.12 -16.10
C ALA A 125 3.83 4.35 -14.86
N LYS A 126 3.36 5.05 -13.82
CA LYS A 126 2.78 4.40 -12.61
C LYS A 126 1.47 3.69 -12.92
N LEU A 127 0.60 4.30 -13.73
CA LEU A 127 -0.66 3.68 -14.17
C LEU A 127 -0.44 2.44 -15.04
N THR A 128 0.49 2.52 -16.00
CA THR A 128 0.86 1.38 -16.85
C THR A 128 1.45 0.25 -16.01
N ALA A 129 2.33 0.57 -15.05
CA ALA A 129 2.87 -0.43 -14.13
C ALA A 129 1.76 -1.08 -13.29
N ALA A 130 0.81 -0.31 -12.76
CA ALA A 130 -0.31 -0.85 -12.00
C ALA A 130 -1.24 -1.75 -12.84
N GLY A 131 -1.45 -1.39 -14.11
CA GLY A 131 -2.25 -2.18 -15.05
C GLY A 131 -1.65 -3.54 -15.42
N ALA A 132 -0.35 -3.73 -15.22
CA ALA A 132 0.32 -5.02 -15.42
C ALA A 132 0.25 -5.96 -14.19
N LEU A 133 -0.29 -5.48 -13.07
CA LEU A 133 -0.36 -6.24 -11.81
C LEU A 133 -1.66 -7.04 -11.69
N THR A 134 -1.67 -8.00 -10.78
CA THR A 134 -2.79 -8.93 -10.63
C THR A 134 -3.77 -8.43 -9.57
N PHE A 135 -4.71 -7.59 -9.95
CA PHE A 135 -5.84 -7.19 -9.09
C PHE A 135 -7.15 -7.80 -9.59
N THR A 136 -8.18 -7.78 -8.73
CA THR A 136 -9.55 -7.86 -9.26
C THR A 136 -9.86 -6.62 -10.09
N SER A 137 -10.65 -6.75 -11.17
CA SER A 137 -10.92 -5.61 -12.07
C SER A 137 -11.55 -4.42 -11.33
N ALA A 138 -12.48 -4.69 -10.42
CA ALA A 138 -13.11 -3.65 -9.60
C ALA A 138 -12.10 -2.91 -8.71
N PHE A 139 -11.12 -3.62 -8.17
CA PHE A 139 -10.13 -2.99 -7.30
C PHE A 139 -9.05 -2.24 -8.07
N LEU A 140 -8.61 -2.73 -9.25
CA LEU A 140 -7.68 -2.00 -10.12
C LEU A 140 -8.21 -0.60 -10.47
N LEU A 141 -9.53 -0.47 -10.70
CA LEU A 141 -10.15 0.84 -10.93
C LEU A 141 -9.94 1.80 -9.74
N ARG A 142 -10.06 1.31 -8.51
CA ARG A 142 -9.81 2.12 -7.30
C ARG A 142 -8.33 2.46 -7.17
N VAL A 143 -7.43 1.51 -7.40
CA VAL A 143 -5.97 1.74 -7.38
C VAL A 143 -5.58 2.85 -8.36
N ASN A 144 -6.03 2.75 -9.62
CA ASN A 144 -5.75 3.75 -10.64
C ASN A 144 -6.38 5.11 -10.31
N ALA A 145 -7.60 5.13 -9.75
CA ALA A 145 -8.24 6.37 -9.32
C ALA A 145 -7.50 7.03 -8.15
N THR A 146 -6.96 6.26 -7.19
CA THR A 146 -6.11 6.80 -6.11
C THR A 146 -4.80 7.38 -6.64
N ILE A 147 -4.13 6.68 -7.57
CA ILE A 147 -2.90 7.18 -8.23
C ILE A 147 -3.20 8.50 -8.97
N ASN A 148 -4.29 8.55 -9.74
CA ASN A 148 -4.71 9.77 -10.43
C ASN A 148 -5.04 10.91 -9.46
N ARG A 149 -5.76 10.64 -8.36
CA ARG A 149 -6.13 11.65 -7.37
C ARG A 149 -4.91 12.27 -6.68
N MET A 150 -3.94 11.45 -6.28
CA MET A 150 -2.67 11.94 -5.73
C MET A 150 -1.92 12.86 -6.70
N HIS A 151 -1.97 12.55 -8.00
CA HIS A 151 -1.36 13.40 -9.01
C HIS A 151 -2.17 14.68 -9.26
N SER A 152 -3.50 14.59 -9.40
CA SER A 152 -4.33 15.77 -9.68
C SER A 152 -4.33 16.77 -8.52
N GLU A 153 -4.39 16.29 -7.28
CA GLU A 153 -4.52 17.14 -6.10
C GLU A 153 -3.17 17.59 -5.55
N HIS A 154 -2.15 16.73 -5.63
CA HIS A 154 -0.85 17.00 -5.02
C HIS A 154 0.30 17.02 -6.01
N GLY A 155 0.09 16.63 -7.28
CA GLY A 155 1.18 16.50 -8.23
C GLY A 155 2.12 15.34 -7.91
N ILE A 156 1.70 14.35 -7.10
CA ILE A 156 2.54 13.24 -6.68
C ILE A 156 2.15 11.98 -7.45
N ALA A 157 3.08 11.41 -8.22
CA ALA A 157 2.89 10.12 -8.88
C ALA A 157 3.31 8.97 -7.95
N ILE A 158 2.36 8.48 -7.14
CA ILE A 158 2.55 7.27 -6.33
C ILE A 158 2.43 6.01 -7.19
N GLY A 159 2.96 4.88 -6.70
CA GLY A 159 2.85 3.60 -7.39
C GLY A 159 2.85 2.41 -6.44
N VAL A 160 2.57 1.23 -6.98
CA VAL A 160 2.52 -0.01 -6.19
C VAL A 160 3.93 -0.43 -5.75
N CYS A 161 4.08 -0.70 -4.46
CA CYS A 161 5.33 -1.15 -3.85
C CYS A 161 5.76 -2.53 -4.37
N PRO A 162 7.06 -2.88 -4.31
CA PRO A 162 7.52 -4.24 -4.46
C PRO A 162 6.81 -5.11 -3.43
N GLN A 163 6.09 -6.14 -3.87
CA GLN A 163 5.21 -7.01 -3.06
C GLN A 163 3.87 -6.39 -2.61
N GLY A 164 3.55 -5.19 -3.10
CA GLY A 164 2.32 -4.48 -2.83
C GLY A 164 1.14 -4.90 -3.72
N ASP A 165 1.30 -5.87 -4.60
CA ASP A 165 0.25 -6.40 -5.46
C ASP A 165 -0.34 -7.72 -4.89
N ARG A 166 -0.95 -8.54 -5.75
CA ARG A 166 -1.39 -9.86 -5.30
C ARG A 166 -0.20 -10.75 -4.99
N ARG A 167 -0.24 -11.34 -3.80
CA ARG A 167 0.70 -12.40 -3.39
C ARG A 167 0.07 -13.77 -3.59
N THR A 168 0.76 -14.70 -4.24
CA THR A 168 0.35 -16.12 -4.20
C THR A 168 0.35 -16.64 -2.76
N PHE A 169 -0.28 -17.77 -2.52
CA PHE A 169 -0.23 -18.40 -1.20
C PHE A 169 1.22 -18.74 -0.82
N GLN A 170 2.04 -19.14 -1.79
CA GLN A 170 3.48 -19.36 -1.56
C GLN A 170 4.19 -18.08 -1.10
N ALA A 171 4.02 -16.98 -1.84
CA ALA A 171 4.66 -15.70 -1.51
C ALA A 171 4.24 -15.20 -0.12
N GLN A 172 2.98 -15.42 0.27
CA GLN A 172 2.50 -15.08 1.60
C GLN A 172 3.07 -16.00 2.69
N TYR A 173 3.22 -17.30 2.42
CA TYR A 173 3.91 -18.22 3.33
C TYR A 173 5.38 -17.83 3.54
N ASP A 174 6.09 -17.49 2.46
CA ASP A 174 7.48 -17.06 2.53
C ASP A 174 7.61 -15.77 3.35
N LEU A 175 6.67 -14.83 3.19
CA LEU A 175 6.60 -13.61 3.98
C LEU A 175 6.35 -13.90 5.47
N PHE A 176 5.36 -14.74 5.75
CA PHE A 176 4.97 -15.17 7.10
C PHE A 176 6.12 -15.87 7.84
N THR A 177 6.88 -16.70 7.14
CA THR A 177 7.99 -17.49 7.73
C THR A 177 9.36 -16.79 7.66
N SER A 178 9.45 -15.62 7.05
CA SER A 178 10.73 -14.91 6.86
C SER A 178 11.42 -14.42 8.15
N GLY A 179 10.75 -14.47 9.30
CA GLY A 179 11.26 -13.93 10.57
C GLY A 179 11.30 -12.40 10.64
N ARG A 180 10.88 -11.69 9.58
CA ARG A 180 10.87 -10.21 9.52
C ARG A 180 9.70 -9.57 10.27
N ASN A 181 8.73 -10.35 10.75
CA ASN A 181 7.53 -9.88 11.47
C ASN A 181 6.71 -8.81 10.70
N VAL A 182 6.74 -8.85 9.37
CA VAL A 182 6.01 -7.90 8.49
C VAL A 182 4.60 -8.36 8.14
N THR A 183 4.21 -9.56 8.54
CA THR A 183 2.84 -10.07 8.39
C THR A 183 2.52 -11.06 9.49
N ASN A 184 1.24 -11.12 9.88
CA ASN A 184 0.70 -12.13 10.79
C ASN A 184 -0.29 -13.07 10.07
N ALA A 185 -0.42 -12.94 8.75
CA ALA A 185 -1.35 -13.73 7.94
C ALA A 185 -0.62 -14.91 7.29
N GLY A 186 -1.16 -16.13 7.46
CA GLY A 186 -0.70 -17.29 6.74
C GLY A 186 -1.11 -17.28 5.26
N PRO A 187 -0.76 -18.34 4.51
CA PRO A 187 -1.16 -18.50 3.11
C PRO A 187 -2.69 -18.54 2.97
N GLY A 188 -3.25 -17.64 2.16
CA GLY A 188 -4.70 -17.51 1.97
C GLY A 188 -5.43 -16.68 3.03
N GLU A 189 -4.69 -16.10 3.98
CA GLU A 189 -5.27 -15.31 5.08
C GLU A 189 -5.02 -13.81 4.94
N SER A 190 -4.46 -13.36 3.81
CA SER A 190 -4.24 -11.94 3.49
C SER A 190 -5.12 -11.48 2.33
N ASN A 191 -5.61 -10.24 2.39
CA ASN A 191 -6.34 -9.61 1.27
C ASN A 191 -5.49 -9.50 -0.01
N HIS A 192 -4.16 -9.44 0.12
CA HIS A 192 -3.26 -9.52 -1.03
C HIS A 192 -3.35 -10.87 -1.73
N ASN A 193 -3.75 -11.96 -1.06
CA ASN A 193 -3.90 -13.25 -1.73
C ASN A 193 -4.99 -13.25 -2.81
N PHE A 194 -5.94 -12.33 -2.68
CA PHE A 194 -7.15 -12.28 -3.49
C PHE A 194 -7.18 -11.07 -4.42
N GLY A 195 -6.06 -10.36 -4.62
CA GLY A 195 -5.99 -9.18 -5.50
C GLY A 195 -6.94 -8.06 -5.09
N MET A 196 -7.23 -7.95 -3.79
CA MET A 196 -8.15 -6.99 -3.19
C MET A 196 -7.46 -6.07 -2.17
N ALA A 197 -6.12 -6.10 -2.09
CA ALA A 197 -5.32 -5.16 -1.32
C ALA A 197 -4.12 -4.69 -2.14
N VAL A 198 -3.64 -3.49 -1.82
CA VAL A 198 -2.50 -2.84 -2.45
C VAL A 198 -1.66 -2.14 -1.39
N ASP A 199 -0.35 -2.18 -1.56
CA ASP A 199 0.57 -1.28 -0.85
C ASP A 199 1.08 -0.22 -1.85
N LEU A 200 0.76 1.05 -1.61
CA LEU A 200 1.16 2.18 -2.46
C LEU A 200 2.25 3.03 -1.79
N GLY A 201 3.17 3.57 -2.59
CA GLY A 201 4.30 4.34 -2.08
C GLY A 201 4.83 5.39 -3.05
N PHE A 202 5.89 6.08 -2.60
CA PHE A 202 6.37 7.35 -3.16
C PHE A 202 7.64 7.23 -4.01
N GLN A 203 7.92 6.05 -4.58
CA GLN A 203 9.16 5.84 -5.31
C GLN A 203 9.30 6.82 -6.48
N GLY A 204 10.40 7.57 -6.49
CA GLY A 204 10.68 8.59 -7.49
C GLY A 204 10.20 10.00 -7.13
N LEU A 205 9.61 10.20 -5.94
CA LEU A 205 9.36 11.53 -5.41
C LEU A 205 10.68 12.31 -5.34
N ARG A 206 10.64 13.56 -5.80
CA ARG A 206 11.76 14.50 -5.76
C ARG A 206 11.42 15.60 -4.75
N TRP A 207 12.23 15.74 -3.71
CA TRP A 207 12.01 16.73 -2.67
C TRP A 207 13.31 17.46 -2.30
N LEU A 208 13.18 18.65 -1.73
CA LEU A 208 14.31 19.49 -1.35
C LEU A 208 14.69 19.26 0.11
N ARG A 209 15.97 19.11 0.40
CA ARG A 209 16.49 19.28 1.76
C ARG A 209 16.46 20.76 2.12
N SER A 210 16.54 21.07 3.42
CA SER A 210 16.54 22.46 3.91
C SER A 210 17.58 23.34 3.23
N ASN A 211 18.75 22.80 2.85
CA ASN A 211 19.81 23.53 2.14
C ASN A 211 19.58 23.65 0.61
N GLY A 212 18.43 23.24 0.08
CA GLY A 212 18.12 23.25 -1.35
C GLY A 212 18.69 22.10 -2.17
N ALA A 213 19.43 21.18 -1.56
CA ALA A 213 19.87 19.96 -2.23
C ALA A 213 18.67 19.08 -2.59
N VAL A 214 18.65 18.55 -3.81
CA VAL A 214 17.55 17.70 -4.28
C VAL A 214 17.79 16.27 -3.85
N VAL A 215 16.83 15.69 -3.14
CA VAL A 215 16.71 14.24 -3.03
C VAL A 215 16.02 13.74 -4.28
N THR A 216 16.80 13.10 -5.14
CA THR A 216 16.30 12.38 -6.31
C THR A 216 16.10 10.92 -5.93
N ASN A 217 15.00 10.31 -6.36
CA ASN A 217 14.69 8.89 -6.15
C ASN A 217 14.46 8.53 -4.67
N GLU A 218 13.48 9.18 -4.05
CA GLU A 218 12.91 8.66 -2.82
C GLU A 218 12.45 7.20 -2.99
N THR A 219 12.48 6.45 -1.90
CA THR A 219 12.01 5.06 -1.82
C THR A 219 10.48 5.00 -1.74
N TYR A 220 9.87 3.83 -1.91
CA TYR A 220 8.42 3.70 -1.73
C TYR A 220 7.96 4.09 -0.32
N TRP A 221 8.83 3.89 0.69
CA TRP A 221 8.52 4.06 2.11
C TRP A 221 8.96 5.41 2.70
N LEU A 222 9.36 6.37 1.85
CA LEU A 222 9.85 7.68 2.30
C LEU A 222 11.03 7.61 3.28
N HIS A 223 11.87 6.57 3.26
CA HIS A 223 12.93 6.39 4.25
C HIS A 223 13.88 7.60 4.35
N GLN A 224 14.16 8.30 3.24
CA GLN A 224 15.06 9.47 3.30
C GLN A 224 14.37 10.66 3.95
N LEU A 225 13.11 10.94 3.60
CA LEU A 225 12.32 12.00 4.24
C LEU A 225 12.04 11.68 5.71
N ASP A 226 11.69 10.44 6.05
CA ASP A 226 11.41 10.00 7.42
C ASP A 226 12.64 10.17 8.33
N GLY A 227 13.83 9.83 7.81
CA GLY A 227 15.10 10.06 8.50
C GLY A 227 15.45 11.54 8.73
N VAL A 228 14.83 12.47 8.00
CA VAL A 228 14.97 13.92 8.22
C VAL A 228 13.84 14.47 9.10
N SER A 229 12.61 14.04 8.85
CA SER A 229 11.43 14.43 9.63
C SER A 229 10.28 13.44 9.45
N ALA A 230 10.09 12.60 10.46
CA ALA A 230 8.94 11.68 10.52
C ALA A 230 7.58 12.41 10.48
N ALA A 231 7.50 13.63 11.02
CA ALA A 231 6.29 14.45 10.98
C ALA A 231 5.94 14.88 9.54
N GLU A 232 6.94 15.25 8.74
CA GLU A 232 6.70 15.59 7.33
C GLU A 232 6.37 14.35 6.51
N SER A 233 7.09 13.24 6.71
CA SER A 233 6.77 11.93 6.13
C SER A 233 5.32 11.52 6.39
N GLN A 234 4.83 11.70 7.63
CA GLN A 234 3.44 11.40 8.01
C GLN A 234 2.41 12.17 7.16
N ARG A 235 2.67 13.43 6.80
CA ARG A 235 1.75 14.23 5.97
C ARG A 235 1.55 13.62 4.57
N PHE A 236 2.60 13.05 3.99
CA PHE A 236 2.50 12.36 2.71
C PHE A 236 1.66 11.08 2.83
N TRP A 237 1.87 10.30 3.89
CA TRP A 237 1.05 9.11 4.16
C TRP A 237 -0.41 9.44 4.41
N ASP A 238 -0.69 10.54 5.11
CA ASP A 238 -2.05 11.01 5.34
C ASP A 238 -2.72 11.45 4.03
N ALA A 239 -2.01 12.18 3.17
CA ALA A 239 -2.49 12.54 1.84
C ALA A 239 -2.84 11.30 0.98
N LEU A 240 -1.96 10.29 0.96
CA LEU A 240 -2.21 9.02 0.26
C LEU A 240 -3.44 8.30 0.80
N ARG A 241 -3.60 8.24 2.12
CA ARG A 241 -4.75 7.59 2.75
C ARG A 241 -6.04 8.32 2.45
N THR A 242 -6.06 9.65 2.56
CA THR A 242 -7.23 10.47 2.20
C THR A 242 -7.61 10.24 0.74
N ALA A 243 -6.64 10.28 -0.19
CA ALA A 243 -6.89 10.01 -1.60
C ALA A 243 -7.46 8.60 -1.86
N GLY A 244 -7.02 7.59 -1.09
CA GLY A 244 -7.58 6.24 -1.14
C GLY A 244 -9.03 6.17 -0.64
N ILE A 245 -9.28 6.75 0.54
CA ILE A 245 -10.59 6.73 1.21
C ILE A 245 -11.65 7.47 0.39
N ASP A 246 -11.30 8.62 -0.19
CA ASP A 246 -12.22 9.41 -1.02
C ASP A 246 -12.67 8.67 -2.28
N ILE A 247 -11.89 7.68 -2.73
CA ILE A 247 -12.20 6.80 -3.87
C ILE A 247 -12.94 5.51 -3.41
N GLY A 248 -13.23 5.41 -2.11
CA GLY A 248 -13.92 4.27 -1.51
C GLY A 248 -13.03 3.05 -1.27
N ALA A 249 -11.70 3.21 -1.26
CA ALA A 249 -10.83 2.19 -0.69
C ALA A 249 -10.90 2.23 0.84
N PHE A 250 -10.69 1.09 1.49
CA PHE A 250 -10.57 1.00 2.93
C PHE A 250 -9.10 1.05 3.31
N ARG A 251 -8.79 1.76 4.39
CA ARG A 251 -7.41 1.82 4.91
C ARG A 251 -7.08 0.59 5.76
N GLY A 252 -5.83 0.17 5.71
CA GLY A 252 -5.27 -0.77 6.68
C GLY A 252 -5.07 -0.15 8.08
N PRO A 253 -4.43 -0.91 8.99
CA PRO A 253 -4.02 -0.43 10.31
C PRO A 253 -3.18 0.85 10.25
N ALA A 254 -3.23 1.69 11.29
CA ALA A 254 -2.52 2.97 11.30
C ALA A 254 -0.99 2.83 11.09
N THR A 255 -0.41 1.73 11.58
CA THR A 255 1.02 1.38 11.43
C THR A 255 1.37 0.85 10.04
N ASP A 256 0.38 0.39 9.27
CA ASP A 256 0.56 -0.07 7.88
C ASP A 256 0.12 1.04 6.92
N ARG A 257 1.00 2.05 6.80
CA ARG A 257 0.77 3.28 6.05
C ARG A 257 0.47 3.10 4.56
N PRO A 258 1.16 2.22 3.81
CA PRO A 258 0.92 2.06 2.38
C PRO A 258 -0.37 1.28 2.05
N HIS A 259 -0.95 0.57 3.03
CA HIS A 259 -1.98 -0.43 2.78
C HIS A 259 -3.38 0.15 2.55
N LEU A 260 -3.95 -0.18 1.39
CA LEU A 260 -5.35 0.06 1.04
C LEU A 260 -6.00 -1.25 0.55
N GLN A 261 -7.30 -1.40 0.75
CA GLN A 261 -8.04 -2.60 0.39
C GLN A 261 -9.46 -2.32 -0.14
N ASN A 262 -10.01 -3.27 -0.87
CA ASN A 262 -11.25 -3.10 -1.63
C ASN A 262 -12.52 -3.12 -0.76
N TRP A 263 -12.43 -3.57 0.49
CA TRP A 263 -13.58 -3.78 1.37
C TRP A 263 -13.18 -3.69 2.85
N ASN A 264 -14.15 -3.40 3.71
CA ASN A 264 -13.93 -3.32 5.16
C ASN A 264 -13.79 -4.72 5.77
N ASP A 265 -12.64 -5.05 6.33
CA ASP A 265 -12.40 -6.34 6.99
C ASP A 265 -12.91 -6.42 8.43
N ALA A 266 -13.49 -5.34 8.95
CA ALA A 266 -14.20 -5.36 10.22
C ALA A 266 -15.33 -6.41 10.18
N GLY A 267 -15.18 -7.45 11.01
CA GLY A 267 -16.18 -8.51 11.16
C GLY A 267 -16.07 -9.65 10.15
N VAL A 268 -15.09 -9.65 9.24
CA VAL A 268 -14.85 -10.79 8.34
C VAL A 268 -13.76 -11.69 8.88
N SER A 269 -14.09 -12.97 9.09
CA SER A 269 -13.10 -13.97 9.46
C SER A 269 -12.43 -14.52 8.21
N MET A 270 -11.18 -14.09 7.95
CA MET A 270 -10.38 -14.61 6.84
C MET A 270 -10.28 -16.14 6.85
N ALA A 271 -10.15 -16.75 8.04
CA ALA A 271 -10.12 -18.20 8.17
C ALA A 271 -11.44 -18.88 7.73
N VAL A 272 -12.60 -18.31 8.10
CA VAL A 272 -13.91 -18.83 7.64
C VAL A 272 -14.00 -18.73 6.12
N ARG A 273 -13.61 -17.59 5.54
CA ARG A 273 -13.66 -17.37 4.09
C ARG A 273 -12.67 -18.24 3.31
N LEU A 274 -11.50 -18.49 3.87
CA LEU A 274 -10.55 -19.44 3.30
C LEU A 274 -11.11 -20.86 3.34
N GLY A 275 -11.74 -21.27 4.45
CA GLY A 275 -12.42 -22.58 4.55
C GLY A 275 -13.51 -22.76 3.50
N ASP A 276 -14.35 -21.75 3.27
CA ASP A 276 -15.34 -21.77 2.19
C ASP A 276 -14.69 -21.90 0.81
N LEU A 277 -13.65 -21.10 0.52
CA LEU A 277 -12.92 -21.18 -0.75
C LEU A 277 -12.30 -22.56 -0.96
N LEU A 278 -11.65 -23.13 0.06
CA LEU A 278 -11.05 -24.46 0.00
C LEU A 278 -12.11 -25.52 -0.33
N THR A 279 -13.29 -25.45 0.30
CA THR A 279 -14.42 -26.36 0.03
C THR A 279 -14.90 -26.25 -1.42
N ARG A 280 -15.01 -25.02 -1.95
CA ARG A 280 -15.47 -24.79 -3.33
C ARG A 280 -14.42 -25.10 -4.40
N SER A 281 -13.14 -25.11 -4.04
CA SER A 281 -12.03 -25.28 -4.99
C SER A 281 -11.56 -26.72 -5.14
N GLY A 282 -11.92 -27.59 -4.19
CA GLY A 282 -11.39 -28.95 -4.11
C GLY A 282 -12.44 -30.01 -3.80
N THR A 283 -11.97 -31.14 -3.28
CA THR A 283 -12.78 -32.35 -3.04
C THR A 283 -13.04 -32.62 -1.57
N MET A 284 -12.41 -31.84 -0.69
CA MET A 284 -12.57 -31.96 0.77
C MET A 284 -13.48 -30.85 1.27
N ARG A 285 -14.21 -31.13 2.35
CA ARG A 285 -14.90 -30.06 3.09
C ARG A 285 -13.94 -29.43 4.07
N TRP A 286 -14.11 -28.12 4.29
CA TRP A 286 -13.23 -27.32 5.12
C TRP A 286 -14.02 -26.37 6.01
N GLU A 287 -13.53 -26.20 7.24
CA GLU A 287 -13.97 -25.17 8.17
C GLU A 287 -12.73 -24.41 8.68
N GLY A 288 -12.82 -23.09 8.77
CA GLY A 288 -11.84 -22.26 9.46
C GLY A 288 -12.54 -21.38 10.50
N ARG A 289 -11.84 -21.03 11.59
CA ARG A 289 -12.42 -20.21 12.66
C ARG A 289 -11.37 -19.36 13.38
N GLY A 290 -11.27 -18.08 13.00
CA GLY A 290 -10.35 -17.14 13.65
C GLY A 290 -8.92 -17.69 13.69
N ARG A 291 -8.34 -17.79 14.90
CA ARG A 291 -6.99 -18.34 15.12
C ARG A 291 -6.94 -19.84 15.42
N GLN A 292 -8.08 -20.54 15.34
CA GLN A 292 -8.13 -21.98 15.58
C GLN A 292 -7.59 -22.76 14.38
N PRO A 293 -7.09 -23.99 14.57
CA PRO A 293 -6.73 -24.87 13.47
C PRO A 293 -7.90 -25.04 12.48
N TYR A 294 -7.58 -25.10 11.19
CA TYR A 294 -8.52 -25.51 10.16
C TYR A 294 -8.97 -26.94 10.42
N ARG A 295 -10.20 -27.24 9.99
CA ARG A 295 -10.76 -28.58 10.04
C ARG A 295 -11.08 -29.07 8.65
N SER A 296 -10.94 -30.37 8.43
CA SER A 296 -11.30 -31.03 7.19
C SER A 296 -11.87 -32.41 7.43
N ASP A 297 -12.74 -32.88 6.53
CA ASP A 297 -13.20 -34.26 6.49
C ASP A 297 -12.24 -35.20 5.73
N LEU A 298 -11.10 -34.67 5.30
CA LEU A 298 -10.06 -35.37 4.53
C LEU A 298 -10.59 -35.97 3.20
N GLY A 299 -11.72 -35.47 2.68
CA GLY A 299 -12.36 -36.00 1.47
C GLY A 299 -13.13 -37.30 1.70
N LEU A 300 -13.37 -37.69 2.96
CA LEU A 300 -14.06 -38.92 3.34
C LEU A 300 -15.56 -38.70 3.62
N GLY A 301 -16.07 -37.48 3.39
CA GLY A 301 -17.50 -37.14 3.46
C GLY A 301 -18.11 -37.32 4.85
N GLY A 302 -17.34 -37.12 5.93
CA GLY A 302 -17.74 -37.43 7.30
C GLY A 302 -17.34 -36.38 8.33
N GLU A 303 -17.02 -36.84 9.53
CA GLU A 303 -16.62 -35.96 10.62
C GLU A 303 -15.43 -35.06 10.23
N MET A 304 -15.50 -33.80 10.64
CA MET A 304 -14.46 -32.79 10.46
C MET A 304 -13.45 -32.87 11.61
N ILE A 305 -12.19 -33.13 11.32
CA ILE A 305 -11.10 -33.14 12.31
C ILE A 305 -10.20 -31.93 12.15
N ALA A 306 -9.55 -31.49 13.22
CA ALA A 306 -8.53 -30.44 13.15
C ALA A 306 -7.28 -30.94 12.40
N VAL A 307 -6.79 -30.15 11.43
CA VAL A 307 -5.65 -30.50 10.57
C VAL A 307 -4.49 -29.50 10.65
N GLY A 308 -4.61 -28.43 11.43
CA GLY A 308 -3.54 -27.47 11.69
C GLY A 308 -3.82 -26.06 11.17
N THR A 309 -2.83 -25.18 11.27
CA THR A 309 -2.90 -23.81 10.72
C THR A 309 -2.67 -23.79 9.21
N ALA A 310 -3.00 -22.69 8.54
CA ALA A 310 -2.72 -22.51 7.12
C ALA A 310 -1.23 -22.75 6.78
N ALA A 311 -0.31 -22.23 7.61
CA ALA A 311 1.12 -22.43 7.42
C ALA A 311 1.56 -23.88 7.60
N GLN A 312 1.03 -24.59 8.61
CA GLN A 312 1.30 -26.02 8.83
C GLN A 312 0.76 -26.90 7.69
N ILE A 313 -0.42 -26.58 7.16
CA ILE A 313 -0.97 -27.33 6.03
C ILE A 313 -0.14 -27.07 4.79
N TRP A 314 0.18 -25.80 4.54
CA TRP A 314 0.98 -25.39 3.39
C TRP A 314 2.35 -26.08 3.39
N ASN A 315 3.09 -26.08 4.49
CA ASN A 315 4.41 -26.72 4.54
C ASN A 315 4.37 -28.25 4.72
N ARG A 316 3.21 -28.89 4.53
CA ARG A 316 2.98 -30.34 4.65
C ARG A 316 3.20 -30.88 6.07
N GLN A 317 3.05 -30.06 7.09
CA GLN A 317 3.11 -30.42 8.52
C GLN A 317 1.72 -30.46 9.18
N ALA A 318 0.65 -30.69 8.40
CA ALA A 318 -0.71 -30.84 8.94
C ALA A 318 -0.76 -31.91 10.06
N THR A 319 -1.55 -31.64 11.11
CA THR A 319 -1.55 -32.40 12.37
C THR A 319 -2.36 -33.71 12.33
N VAL A 320 -2.56 -34.28 11.14
CA VAL A 320 -3.30 -35.55 10.97
C VAL A 320 -2.56 -36.70 11.66
N SER A 321 -3.27 -37.46 12.48
CA SER A 321 -2.74 -38.61 13.20
C SER A 321 -3.15 -39.95 12.56
N LEU A 322 -2.36 -41.00 12.78
CA LEU A 322 -2.71 -42.37 12.35
C LEU A 322 -4.07 -42.83 12.90
N PRO A 323 -4.36 -42.68 14.22
CA PRO A 323 -5.67 -43.06 14.76
C PRO A 323 -6.83 -42.33 14.11
N ASP A 324 -6.70 -41.02 13.85
CA ASP A 324 -7.79 -40.24 13.23
C ASP A 324 -8.06 -40.68 11.80
N LEU A 325 -7.02 -40.84 10.98
CA LEU A 325 -7.20 -41.28 9.60
C LEU A 325 -7.77 -42.70 9.52
N GLN A 326 -7.33 -43.61 10.41
CA GLN A 326 -7.90 -44.96 10.49
C GLN A 326 -9.39 -44.91 10.83
N ARG A 327 -9.74 -44.16 11.87
CA ARG A 327 -11.12 -44.01 12.34
C ARG A 327 -12.02 -43.46 11.23
N LEU A 328 -11.59 -42.41 10.53
CA LEU A 328 -12.35 -41.80 9.44
C LEU A 328 -12.49 -42.73 8.22
N ARG A 329 -11.44 -43.48 7.84
CA ARG A 329 -11.50 -44.46 6.75
C ARG A 329 -12.47 -45.61 7.07
N THR A 330 -12.42 -46.14 8.29
CA THR A 330 -13.37 -47.18 8.74
C THR A 330 -14.81 -46.66 8.69
N ALA A 331 -15.05 -45.44 9.20
CA ALA A 331 -16.38 -44.82 9.16
C ALA A 331 -16.86 -44.53 7.74
N ALA A 332 -15.97 -44.17 6.81
CA ALA A 332 -16.31 -43.98 5.40
C ALA A 332 -16.64 -45.30 4.70
N ALA A 333 -15.90 -46.37 4.98
CA ALA A 333 -16.17 -47.71 4.44
C ALA A 333 -17.55 -48.22 4.88
N ALA A 334 -17.92 -48.01 6.15
CA ALA A 334 -19.24 -48.38 6.68
C ALA A 334 -20.42 -47.63 6.06
N ARG A 335 -20.18 -46.47 5.44
CA ARG A 335 -21.20 -45.63 4.79
C ARG A 335 -21.39 -45.92 3.31
N ARG A 336 -20.53 -46.73 2.69
CA ARG A 336 -20.71 -47.11 1.28
C ARG A 336 -21.99 -47.94 1.16
N PRO A 337 -22.94 -47.56 0.28
CA PRO A 337 -24.12 -48.37 0.06
C PRO A 337 -23.71 -49.76 -0.38
N ALA A 338 -24.33 -50.78 0.22
CA ALA A 338 -24.23 -52.14 -0.31
C ALA A 338 -24.61 -52.07 -1.79
N VAL A 339 -23.74 -52.56 -2.67
CA VAL A 339 -24.01 -52.67 -4.10
C VAL A 339 -25.42 -53.25 -4.23
N PRO A 340 -26.37 -52.63 -4.97
CA PRO A 340 -27.70 -53.19 -5.12
C PRO A 340 -27.52 -54.58 -5.73
N SER A 341 -27.70 -55.59 -4.88
CA SER A 341 -27.76 -56.98 -5.30
C SER A 341 -28.80 -57.04 -6.39
N ALA A 342 -28.42 -57.58 -7.56
CA ALA A 342 -29.30 -57.71 -8.71
C ALA A 342 -30.67 -58.24 -8.25
N ARG A 343 -31.76 -57.66 -8.78
CA ARG A 343 -33.17 -57.86 -8.36
C ARG A 343 -33.68 -59.32 -8.27
N ASN A 344 -32.85 -60.32 -8.55
CA ASN A 344 -33.17 -61.76 -8.49
C ASN A 344 -32.23 -62.58 -7.60
N ALA A 345 -31.48 -61.96 -6.67
CA ALA A 345 -30.66 -62.74 -5.73
C ALA A 345 -31.55 -63.43 -4.67
N PRO A 346 -31.37 -64.74 -4.40
CA PRO A 346 -32.11 -65.46 -3.37
C PRO A 346 -31.93 -64.80 -1.99
N PRO A 347 -32.89 -64.97 -1.06
CA PRO A 347 -32.83 -64.34 0.26
C PRO A 347 -31.49 -64.59 0.93
N ALA A 348 -30.84 -63.51 1.36
CA ALA A 348 -29.53 -63.57 1.99
C ALA A 348 -29.60 -64.50 3.22
N ARG A 349 -28.70 -65.49 3.27
CA ARG A 349 -28.52 -66.36 4.44
C ARG A 349 -28.25 -65.50 5.69
N PRO A 350 -28.77 -65.88 6.88
CA PRO A 350 -28.35 -65.28 8.13
C PRO A 350 -26.84 -65.44 8.28
N GLY A 351 -26.10 -64.33 8.39
CA GLY A 351 -24.63 -64.32 8.40
C GLY A 351 -23.97 -63.61 7.23
N ALA A 352 -24.68 -62.74 6.50
CA ALA A 352 -24.08 -61.86 5.48
C ALA A 352 -22.83 -61.16 6.06
N ALA A 353 -21.68 -61.43 5.43
CA ALA A 353 -20.38 -60.96 5.89
C ALA A 353 -20.39 -59.44 6.08
N ALA A 354 -19.91 -58.99 7.24
CA ALA A 354 -19.66 -57.58 7.49
C ALA A 354 -18.83 -57.00 6.33
N ALA A 355 -19.12 -55.75 5.94
CA ALA A 355 -18.33 -55.05 4.94
C ALA A 355 -16.84 -55.20 5.28
N PRO A 356 -15.97 -55.51 4.29
CA PRO A 356 -14.56 -55.75 4.56
C PRO A 356 -13.96 -54.55 5.31
N ALA A 357 -13.25 -54.85 6.41
CA ALA A 357 -12.62 -53.82 7.22
C ALA A 357 -11.67 -52.98 6.36
N ALA A 358 -11.67 -51.66 6.58
CA ALA A 358 -10.75 -50.77 5.88
C ALA A 358 -9.30 -51.21 6.18
N PRO A 359 -8.40 -51.23 5.16
CA PRO A 359 -7.02 -51.61 5.39
C PRO A 359 -6.36 -50.70 6.44
N PRO A 360 -5.39 -51.22 7.23
CA PRO A 360 -4.68 -50.42 8.22
C PRO A 360 -4.01 -49.19 7.58
N VAL A 361 -4.13 -48.05 8.25
CA VAL A 361 -3.45 -46.81 7.87
C VAL A 361 -1.98 -46.89 8.23
N THR A 362 -1.14 -46.50 7.29
CA THR A 362 0.33 -46.48 7.40
C THR A 362 0.86 -45.05 7.52
N GLN A 363 2.15 -44.92 7.82
CA GLN A 363 2.80 -43.60 7.84
C GLN A 363 2.82 -42.95 6.44
N ASP A 364 2.91 -43.76 5.38
CA ASP A 364 2.87 -43.27 4.00
C ASP A 364 1.50 -42.67 3.66
N ASP A 365 0.42 -43.24 4.20
CA ASP A 365 -0.92 -42.65 4.09
C ASP A 365 -1.02 -41.27 4.73
N ILE A 366 -0.33 -41.03 5.86
CA ILE A 366 -0.28 -39.72 6.51
C ILE A 366 0.50 -38.73 5.66
N VAL A 367 1.62 -39.15 5.08
CA VAL A 367 2.40 -38.31 4.16
C VAL A 367 1.56 -37.94 2.93
N ALA A 368 0.88 -38.91 2.32
CA ALA A 368 0.00 -38.69 1.18
C ALA A 368 -1.17 -37.75 1.54
N MET A 369 -1.77 -37.91 2.72
CA MET A 369 -2.85 -37.02 3.17
C MET A 369 -2.35 -35.58 3.40
N ARG A 370 -1.17 -35.39 3.99
CA ARG A 370 -0.54 -34.06 4.14
C ARG A 370 -0.29 -33.39 2.78
N GLN A 371 0.16 -34.17 1.79
CA GLN A 371 0.31 -33.68 0.42
C GLN A 371 -1.05 -33.29 -0.21
N ALA A 372 -2.08 -34.11 -0.02
CA ALA A 372 -3.42 -33.82 -0.52
C ALA A 372 -4.02 -32.56 0.11
N LEU A 373 -3.84 -32.35 1.42
CA LEU A 373 -4.29 -31.13 2.11
C LEU A 373 -3.58 -29.88 1.57
N ARG A 374 -2.26 -29.93 1.37
CA ARG A 374 -1.52 -28.86 0.68
C ARG A 374 -2.08 -28.61 -0.72
N HIS A 375 -2.35 -29.67 -1.47
CA HIS A 375 -2.90 -29.54 -2.81
C HIS A 375 -4.26 -28.82 -2.83
N GLN A 376 -5.13 -28.99 -1.83
CA GLN A 376 -6.38 -28.20 -1.74
C GLN A 376 -6.11 -26.69 -1.62
N PHE A 377 -5.05 -26.29 -0.91
CA PHE A 377 -4.64 -24.87 -0.85
C PHE A 377 -4.09 -24.38 -2.20
N GLU A 378 -3.38 -25.21 -2.95
CA GLU A 378 -2.91 -24.86 -4.29
C GLU A 378 -4.08 -24.65 -5.26
N LEU A 379 -5.11 -25.51 -5.18
CA LEU A 379 -6.37 -25.33 -5.91
C LEU A 379 -7.08 -24.03 -5.51
N ALA A 380 -7.12 -23.71 -4.21
CA ALA A 380 -7.69 -22.44 -3.74
C ALA A 380 -6.90 -21.21 -4.22
N ASP A 381 -5.57 -21.26 -4.26
CA ASP A 381 -4.75 -20.17 -4.80
C ASP A 381 -4.92 -20.02 -6.32
N ALA A 382 -5.10 -21.12 -7.05
CA ALA A 382 -5.48 -21.06 -8.47
C ALA A 382 -6.89 -20.46 -8.65
N ASN A 383 -7.79 -20.72 -7.71
CA ASN A 383 -9.19 -20.27 -7.70
C ASN A 383 -9.43 -18.95 -6.93
N TRP A 384 -8.37 -18.21 -6.59
CA TRP A 384 -8.42 -17.01 -5.74
C TRP A 384 -9.48 -15.97 -6.12
N ARG A 385 -9.81 -15.84 -7.41
CA ARG A 385 -10.81 -14.87 -7.91
C ARG A 385 -12.22 -15.17 -7.41
N ASN A 386 -12.49 -16.41 -7.02
CA ASN A 386 -13.77 -16.84 -6.48
C ASN A 386 -13.87 -16.66 -4.97
N TRP A 387 -12.85 -16.10 -4.32
CA TRP A 387 -12.90 -15.70 -2.93
C TRP A 387 -13.89 -14.53 -2.74
N THR A 388 -14.71 -14.61 -1.70
CA THR A 388 -15.69 -13.56 -1.36
C THR A 388 -15.60 -13.18 0.11
N PRO A 389 -15.78 -11.89 0.46
CA PRO A 389 -15.83 -11.46 1.86
C PRO A 389 -17.18 -11.79 2.54
N ARG A 390 -18.20 -12.16 1.77
CA ARG A 390 -19.60 -12.38 2.19
C ARG A 390 -19.94 -13.84 2.39
#